data_AF-A0A3B3D9J4-F1
#
_entry.id   AF-A0A3B3D9J4-F1
#
_cell.length_a   1.000
_cell.length_b   1.000
_cell.length_c   1.000
_cell.angle_alpha   90.00
_cell.angle_beta   90.00
_cell.angle_gamma   90.00
#
_symmetry.space_group_name_H-M   'P 1'
#
loop_
_entity.id
_entity.type
_entity.pdbx_description
1 polymer ?
#
loop_
_entity_poly.entity_id
_entity_poly.type
_entity_poly.pdbx_seq_one_letter_code
_entity_poly.pdbx_strand_id
1 'polypeptide(L)'
;MADKDEDIFFKKETVHKLLSSFFKEEKTKLSSEAALLMAEMLKVFVQEAAIRSQKQAESEECDQVDIEHFEKILPQLLLDF
;
A
#
# COMPACT_ATOMS: atom_id res chain seq x y z
N MET A 1 20.70 -11.64 -14.18
CA MET A 1 21.38 -11.03 -13.02
C MET A 1 20.31 -10.18 -12.36
N ALA A 2 19.54 -10.78 -11.45
CA ALA A 2 18.54 -10.05 -10.68
C ALA A 2 19.33 -9.25 -9.65
N ASP A 3 19.26 -7.93 -9.77
CA ASP A 3 19.85 -7.02 -8.82
C ASP A 3 19.29 -7.33 -7.43
N LYS A 4 20.11 -7.13 -6.41
CA LYS A 4 19.81 -7.46 -5.01
C LYS A 4 18.42 -6.92 -4.64
N ASP A 5 17.68 -7.67 -3.82
CA ASP A 5 16.53 -7.16 -3.06
C ASP A 5 16.93 -5.85 -2.36
N GLU A 6 16.79 -4.71 -3.04
CA GLU A 6 16.61 -3.44 -2.37
C GLU A 6 15.25 -3.60 -1.71
N ASP A 7 15.25 -3.88 -0.42
CA ASP A 7 14.04 -3.89 0.38
C ASP A 7 13.32 -2.56 0.12
N ILE A 8 12.25 -2.60 -0.69
CA ILE A 8 11.42 -1.43 -0.92
C ILE A 8 10.56 -1.27 0.34
N PHE A 9 10.76 -0.17 1.07
CA PHE A 9 10.03 0.14 2.28
C PHE A 9 9.60 1.61 2.33
N PHE A 10 8.50 1.86 3.01
CA PHE A 10 8.12 3.22 3.37
C PHE A 10 9.01 3.72 4.49
N LYS A 11 9.63 4.90 4.29
CA LYS A 11 10.41 5.54 5.36
C LYS A 11 9.50 5.81 6.55
N LYS A 12 9.89 5.31 7.73
CA LYS A 12 9.17 5.50 8.99
C LYS A 12 8.76 6.95 9.24
N GLU A 13 9.65 7.91 8.97
CA GLU A 13 9.37 9.34 9.15
C GLU A 13 8.23 9.83 8.25
N THR A 14 8.14 9.31 7.03
CA THR A 14 7.05 9.63 6.10
C THR A 14 5.73 9.08 6.62
N VAL A 15 5.70 7.83 7.06
CA VAL A 15 4.50 7.18 7.62
C VAL A 15 4.05 7.91 8.89
N HIS A 16 5.00 8.30 9.75
CA HIS A 16 4.71 9.05 10.97
C HIS A 16 4.07 10.41 10.67
N LYS A 17 4.65 11.18 9.74
CA LYS A 17 4.08 12.47 9.30
C LYS A 17 2.71 12.31 8.63
N LEU A 18 2.56 11.31 7.78
CA LEU A 18 1.30 11.01 7.10
C LEU A 18 0.19 10.75 8.12
N LEU A 19 0.38 9.80 9.03
CA LEU A 19 -0.63 9.45 10.03
C LEU A 19 -0.93 10.61 10.98
N SER A 20 0.12 11.32 11.42
CA SER A 20 -0.03 12.47 12.31
C SER A 20 -0.82 13.62 11.68
N SER A 21 -0.78 13.76 10.35
CA SER A 21 -1.54 14.80 9.63
C SER A 21 -3.07 14.59 9.65
N PHE A 22 -3.52 13.37 9.95
CA PHE A 22 -4.94 13.01 10.02
C PHE A 22 -5.45 12.81 11.46
N PHE A 23 -4.61 12.98 12.48
CA PHE A 23 -5.06 12.90 13.87
C PHE A 23 -5.96 14.09 14.22
N LYS A 24 -7.16 13.78 14.76
CA LYS A 24 -8.14 14.79 15.15
C LYS A 24 -7.79 15.48 16.48
N GLU A 25 -7.09 14.77 17.36
CA GLU A 25 -6.68 15.28 18.66
C GLU A 25 -5.17 15.55 18.67
N GLU A 26 -4.77 16.75 19.11
CA GLU A 26 -3.36 17.16 19.20
C GLU A 26 -2.53 16.28 20.15
N LYS A 27 -3.20 15.61 21.11
CA LYS A 27 -2.54 14.73 22.08
C LYS A 27 -2.28 13.32 21.54
N THR A 28 -2.84 12.95 20.39
CA THR A 28 -2.60 11.64 19.78
C THR A 28 -1.14 11.53 19.36
N LYS A 29 -0.46 10.50 19.86
CA LYS A 29 0.95 10.22 19.54
C LYS A 29 1.06 8.83 18.92
N LEU A 30 1.88 8.74 17.89
CA LEU A 30 2.26 7.47 17.28
C LEU A 30 3.64 7.05 17.79
N SER A 31 3.75 5.84 18.35
CA SER A 31 5.03 5.30 18.80
C SER A 31 5.93 4.93 17.62
N SER A 32 7.22 4.79 17.91
CA SER A 32 8.23 4.40 16.91
C SER A 32 7.95 3.04 16.29
N GLU A 33 7.54 2.08 17.11
CA GLU A 33 7.26 0.71 16.74
C GLU A 33 5.95 0.62 15.95
N ALA A 34 4.92 1.35 16.38
CA ALA A 34 3.66 1.43 15.65
C ALA A 34 3.86 2.04 14.25
N ALA A 35 4.71 3.07 14.12
CA ALA A 35 5.04 3.65 12.82
C ALA A 35 5.74 2.66 11.87
N LEU A 36 6.60 1.76 12.39
CA LEU A 36 7.21 0.70 11.59
C LEU A 36 6.18 -0.34 11.16
N LEU A 37 5.29 -0.77 12.07
CA LEU A 37 4.24 -1.70 11.73
C LEU A 37 3.28 -1.13 10.66
N MET A 38 2.96 0.16 10.76
CA MET A 38 2.16 0.84 9.75
C MET A 38 2.88 0.97 8.40
N ALA A 39 4.22 1.08 8.40
CA ALA A 39 5.00 1.07 7.16
C ALA A 39 4.89 -0.28 6.44
N GLU A 40 4.94 -1.38 7.18
CA GLU A 40 4.72 -2.73 6.62
C GLU A 40 3.26 -2.92 6.15
N MET A 41 2.28 -2.46 6.92
CA MET A 41 0.87 -2.53 6.52
C MET A 41 0.60 -1.75 5.22
N LEU A 42 1.17 -0.55 5.07
CA LEU A 42 1.08 0.23 3.82
C LEU A 42 1.78 -0.49 2.65
N LYS A 43 2.92 -1.16 2.90
CA LYS A 43 3.61 -1.96 1.88
C LYS A 43 2.72 -3.10 1.40
N VAL A 44 2.12 -3.84 2.32
CA VAL A 44 1.18 -4.93 1.99
C VAL A 44 -0.02 -4.39 1.22
N PHE A 45 -0.60 -3.26 1.64
CA PHE A 45 -1.73 -2.64 0.94
C PHE A 45 -1.41 -2.31 -0.52
N VAL A 46 -0.25 -1.70 -0.79
CA VAL A 46 0.18 -1.35 -2.16
C VAL A 46 0.52 -2.60 -2.98
N GLN A 47 1.16 -3.61 -2.37
CA GLN A 47 1.45 -4.87 -3.06
C GLN A 47 0.17 -5.63 -3.43
N GLU A 48 -0.81 -5.70 -2.52
CA GLU A 48 -2.12 -6.30 -2.79
C GLU A 48 -2.83 -5.57 -3.94
N ALA A 49 -2.84 -4.23 -3.92
CA ALA A 49 -3.39 -3.42 -5.00
C ALA A 49 -2.74 -3.76 -6.35
N ALA A 50 -1.41 -3.80 -6.42
CA ALA A 50 -0.66 -4.07 -7.64
C ALA A 50 -0.92 -5.49 -8.17
N ILE A 51 -0.83 -6.51 -7.30
CA ILE A 51 -1.00 -7.91 -7.68
C ILE A 51 -2.45 -8.19 -8.11
N ARG A 52 -3.45 -7.62 -7.43
CA ARG A 52 -4.86 -7.79 -7.82
C ARG A 52 -5.15 -7.11 -9.15
N SER A 53 -4.60 -5.92 -9.38
CA SER A 53 -4.76 -5.21 -10.66
C SER A 53 -4.10 -5.97 -11.82
N GLN A 54 -2.91 -6.55 -11.58
CA GLN A 54 -2.26 -7.45 -12.53
C GLN A 54 -3.14 -8.65 -12.87
N LYS A 55 -3.67 -9.36 -11.85
CA LYS A 55 -4.55 -10.51 -12.07
C LYS A 55 -5.82 -10.15 -12.83
N GLN A 56 -6.36 -8.95 -12.59
CA GLN A 56 -7.52 -8.45 -13.31
C GLN A 56 -7.19 -8.19 -14.79
N ALA A 57 -6.05 -7.57 -15.10
CA ALA A 57 -5.58 -7.39 -16.47
C ALA A 57 -5.33 -8.74 -17.18
N GLU A 58 -4.68 -9.70 -16.49
CA GLU A 58 -4.46 -11.06 -17.01
C GLU A 58 -5.78 -11.78 -17.35
N SER A 59 -6.82 -11.60 -16.52
CA SER A 59 -8.15 -12.18 -16.78
C SER A 59 -8.88 -11.57 -17.98
N GLU A 60 -8.48 -10.37 -18.39
CA GLU A 60 -9.01 -9.62 -19.53
C GLU A 60 -8.11 -9.73 -20.77
N GLU A 61 -7.08 -10.60 -20.70
CA GLU A 61 -6.09 -10.82 -21.78
C GLU A 61 -5.31 -9.54 -22.16
N CYS A 62 -5.17 -8.60 -21.22
CA CYS A 62 -4.38 -7.39 -21.37
C CYS A 62 -2.91 -7.63 -21.00
N ASP A 63 -1.98 -7.02 -21.75
CA ASP A 63 -0.54 -7.10 -21.51
C ASP A 63 -0.01 -6.04 -20.53
N GLN A 64 -0.84 -5.06 -20.18
CA GLN A 64 -0.53 -4.00 -19.22
C GLN A 64 -1.70 -3.74 -18.27
N VAL A 65 -1.37 -3.21 -17.09
CA VAL A 65 -2.36 -2.78 -16.09
C VAL A 65 -2.77 -1.35 -16.37
N ASP A 66 -3.96 -1.19 -16.94
CA ASP A 66 -4.67 0.10 -17.02
C ASP A 66 -5.50 0.42 -15.75
N ILE A 67 -5.96 1.67 -15.66
CA ILE A 67 -6.71 2.21 -14.51
C ILE A 67 -8.01 1.43 -14.25
N GLU A 68 -8.69 0.98 -15.30
CA GLU A 68 -9.94 0.25 -15.23
C GLU A 68 -9.79 -1.08 -14.46
N HIS A 69 -8.62 -1.74 -14.57
CA HIS A 69 -8.35 -2.97 -13.82
C HIS A 69 -8.23 -2.70 -12.32
N PHE A 70 -7.60 -1.59 -11.93
CA PHE A 70 -7.51 -1.17 -10.54
C PHE A 70 -8.90 -0.78 -9.99
N GLU A 71 -9.69 -0.03 -10.76
CA GLU A 71 -11.05 0.36 -10.36
C GLU A 71 -11.96 -0.86 -10.12
N LYS A 72 -11.80 -1.94 -10.90
CA LYS A 72 -12.55 -3.19 -10.70
C LYS A 72 -12.22 -3.91 -9.39
N ILE A 73 -10.95 -3.90 -8.97
CA ILE A 73 -10.52 -4.57 -7.73
C ILE A 73 -10.67 -3.69 -6.49
N LEU A 74 -10.78 -2.37 -6.66
CA LEU A 74 -10.79 -1.39 -5.59
C LEU A 74 -11.89 -1.64 -4.52
N PRO A 75 -13.14 -2.01 -4.87
CA PRO A 75 -14.17 -2.26 -3.86
C PRO A 75 -13.78 -3.37 -2.89
N GLN A 76 -13.25 -4.49 -3.39
CA GLN A 76 -12.84 -5.61 -2.52
C GLN A 76 -11.55 -5.28 -1.77
N LEU A 77 -10.60 -4.58 -2.41
CA LEU A 77 -9.39 -4.12 -1.73
C LEU A 77 -9.73 -3.25 -0.51
N LEU A 78 -10.69 -2.34 -0.61
CA LEU A 78 -11.11 -1.49 0.50
C LEU A 78 -11.97 -2.20 1.56
N LEU A 79 -12.51 -3.39 1.25
CA LEU A 79 -13.24 -4.21 2.24
C LEU A 79 -12.31 -5.10 3.06
N ASP A 80 -11.16 -5.47 2.50
CA ASP A 80 -10.18 -6.32 3.17
C ASP A 80 -9.32 -5.56 4.20
N PHE A 81 -9.33 -4.23 4.16
CA PHE A 81 -8.53 -3.32 5.00
C PHE A 81 -9.43 -2.33 5.77
#